data_AF-A0A7C4SDY8-F1
#
_entry.id   AF-A0A7C4SDY8-F1
#
_cell.length_a   1.000
_cell.length_b   1.000
_cell.length_c   1.000
_cell.angle_alpha   90.00
_cell.angle_beta   90.00
_cell.angle_gamma   90.00
#
_symmetry.space_group_name_H-M   'P 1'
#
loop_
_entity.id
_entity.type
_entity.pdbx_description
1 polymer ?
#
loop_
_entity_poly.entity_id
_entity_poly.type
_entity_poly.pdbx_seq_one_letter_code
_entity_poly.pdbx_strand_id
1 'polypeptide(L)'
;MDGQPLAAHAQALRRRWYTRVRGTTTDGDKQTCYVRRPEGRLAGLSDPVRVYGSKRHPGEKSPAHIGCADCTCTAKEALRGYAWRGSCETASFYLKTQVGLADFRVQSYEAVERYVAVVLLAWAYVEWRFGRERSAQVRTYGDVMRRHREEHAEDWLRGVIRMAIETADAEAVLGRFLSREAQPDPQSGP
;
A
#
# COMPACT_ATOMS: atom_id res chain seq x y z
N MET A 1 -8.68 29.65 -5.98
CA MET A 1 -7.41 30.38 -5.83
C MET A 1 -7.69 31.85 -6.02
N ASP A 2 -7.23 32.69 -5.10
CA ASP A 2 -7.45 34.15 -5.10
C ASP A 2 -8.93 34.51 -5.22
N GLY A 3 -9.78 33.81 -4.45
CA GLY A 3 -11.23 33.99 -4.49
C GLY A 3 -11.94 33.46 -5.75
N GLN A 4 -11.21 32.91 -6.73
CA GLN A 4 -11.76 32.40 -8.00
C GLN A 4 -11.70 30.86 -8.10
N PRO A 5 -12.67 30.21 -8.78
CA PRO A 5 -12.61 28.78 -9.06
C PRO A 5 -11.41 28.39 -9.93
N LEU A 6 -10.90 27.17 -9.75
CA LEU A 6 -9.80 26.62 -10.59
C LEU A 6 -10.17 26.58 -12.08
N ALA A 7 -11.44 26.38 -12.42
CA ALA A 7 -11.92 26.45 -13.79
C ALA A 7 -11.72 27.83 -14.44
N ALA A 8 -11.90 28.92 -13.67
CA ALA A 8 -11.66 30.28 -14.15
C ALA A 8 -10.16 30.51 -14.43
N HIS A 9 -9.29 30.02 -13.55
CA HIS A 9 -7.84 30.03 -13.76
C HIS A 9 -7.43 29.19 -14.99
N ALA A 10 -8.02 28.01 -15.18
CA ALA A 10 -7.78 27.17 -16.35
C ALA A 10 -8.20 27.85 -17.67
N GLN A 11 -9.33 28.58 -17.65
CA GLN A 11 -9.81 29.38 -18.77
C GLN A 11 -8.91 30.58 -19.06
N ALA A 12 -8.46 31.30 -18.03
CA ALA A 12 -7.53 32.42 -18.18
C ALA A 12 -6.20 31.96 -18.80
N LEU A 13 -5.74 30.76 -18.46
CA LEU A 13 -4.54 30.16 -19.01
C LEU A 13 -4.75 29.49 -20.37
N ARG A 14 -5.95 29.53 -20.98
CA ARG A 14 -6.29 28.83 -22.23
C ARG A 14 -5.31 29.14 -23.36
N ARG A 15 -4.84 30.39 -23.46
CA ARG A 15 -3.92 30.86 -24.50
C ARG A 15 -2.44 30.64 -24.17
N ARG A 16 -2.09 30.19 -22.96
CA ARG A 16 -0.71 29.85 -22.59
C ARG A 16 -0.36 28.44 -23.03
N TRP A 17 0.86 28.29 -23.55
CA TRP A 17 1.42 26.99 -23.91
C TRP A 17 1.54 26.07 -22.69
N TYR A 18 1.31 24.79 -22.92
CA TYR A 18 1.55 23.76 -21.90
C TYR A 18 3.05 23.50 -21.75
N THR A 19 3.49 23.31 -20.51
CA THR A 19 4.81 22.73 -20.25
C THR A 19 4.71 21.22 -20.45
N ARG A 20 5.55 20.65 -21.32
CA ARG A 20 5.60 19.21 -21.53
C ARG A 20 6.47 18.59 -20.45
N VAL A 21 5.90 17.71 -19.65
CA VAL A 21 6.61 16.95 -18.62
C VAL A 21 6.66 15.50 -19.06
N ARG A 22 7.87 14.98 -19.23
CA ARG A 22 8.07 13.54 -19.50
C ARG A 22 8.33 12.83 -18.17
N GLY A 23 7.50 11.82 -17.91
CA GLY A 23 7.63 10.91 -16.78
C GLY A 23 7.75 9.47 -17.26
N THR A 24 8.35 8.64 -16.43
CA THR A 24 8.28 7.19 -16.58
C THR A 24 7.18 6.70 -15.64
N THR A 25 6.23 5.92 -16.13
CA THR A 25 5.21 5.27 -15.28
C THR A 25 5.88 4.20 -14.43
N THR A 26 5.16 3.69 -13.43
CA THR A 26 5.60 2.56 -12.61
C THR A 26 5.93 1.32 -13.46
N ASP A 27 5.30 1.19 -14.63
CA ASP A 27 5.49 0.08 -15.58
C ASP A 27 6.68 0.27 -16.54
N GLY A 28 7.39 1.41 -16.46
CA GLY A 28 8.53 1.72 -17.33
C GLY A 28 8.17 2.47 -18.60
N ASP A 29 6.88 2.70 -18.86
CA ASP A 29 6.43 3.43 -20.04
C ASP A 29 6.74 4.92 -19.94
N LYS A 30 7.15 5.50 -21.07
CA LYS A 30 7.35 6.94 -21.17
C LYS A 30 6.00 7.60 -21.45
N GLN A 31 5.49 8.37 -20.47
CA GLN A 31 4.32 9.21 -20.67
C GLN A 31 4.71 10.68 -20.71
N THR A 32 4.06 11.43 -21.60
CA THR A 32 4.18 12.89 -21.67
C THR A 32 2.89 13.51 -21.16
N CYS A 33 2.99 14.31 -20.11
CA CYS A 33 1.89 15.11 -19.59
C CYS A 33 2.06 16.58 -20.00
N TYR A 34 0.95 17.27 -20.14
CA TYR A 34 0.85 18.68 -20.50
C TYR A 34 0.38 19.45 -19.27
N VAL A 35 1.25 20.28 -18.72
CA VAL A 35 1.02 20.91 -17.41
C VAL A 35 0.91 22.43 -17.55
N ARG A 36 -0.04 23.01 -16.82
CA ARG A 36 -0.10 24.44 -16.52
C ARG A 36 0.00 24.64 -15.02
N ARG A 37 0.68 25.71 -14.62
CA ARG A 37 0.99 26.01 -13.21
C ARG A 37 0.48 27.39 -12.79
N PRO A 38 -0.81 27.55 -12.45
CA PRO A 38 -1.26 28.70 -11.67
C PRO A 38 -0.63 28.70 -10.27
N GLU A 39 -0.33 29.89 -9.79
CA GLU A 39 0.07 30.18 -8.40
C GLU A 39 -0.92 31.19 -7.83
N GLY A 40 -1.20 31.09 -6.54
CA GLY A 40 -2.16 31.94 -5.86
C GLY A 40 -2.47 31.41 -4.47
N ARG A 41 -3.42 32.04 -3.79
CA ARG A 41 -3.79 31.65 -2.41
C ARG A 41 -5.08 30.85 -2.40
N LEU A 42 -5.13 29.82 -1.57
CA LEU A 42 -6.37 29.08 -1.31
C LEU A 42 -7.16 29.78 -0.21
N ALA A 43 -8.48 29.73 -0.27
CA ALA A 43 -9.32 30.27 0.79
C ALA A 43 -9.02 29.52 2.10
N GLY A 44 -8.74 30.25 3.18
CA GLY A 44 -8.35 29.67 4.47
C GLY A 44 -6.87 29.31 4.61
N LEU A 45 -6.05 29.51 3.59
CA LEU A 45 -4.59 29.36 3.66
C LEU A 45 -3.91 30.70 3.35
N SER A 46 -3.18 31.23 4.33
CA SER A 46 -2.48 32.51 4.19
C SER A 46 -1.30 32.40 3.21
N ASP A 47 -0.65 31.24 3.16
CA ASP A 47 0.52 31.00 2.32
C ASP A 47 0.14 30.73 0.85
N PRO A 48 1.01 31.13 -0.10
CA PRO A 48 0.81 30.82 -1.51
C PRO A 48 0.89 29.31 -1.76
N VAL A 49 0.05 28.83 -2.67
CA VAL A 49 0.03 27.44 -3.13
C VAL A 49 0.18 27.43 -4.64
N ARG A 50 0.97 26.49 -5.16
CA ARG A 50 1.05 26.22 -6.59
C ARG A 50 0.12 25.07 -6.94
N VAL A 51 -0.69 25.22 -7.99
CA VAL A 51 -1.53 24.14 -8.51
C VAL A 51 -1.05 23.73 -9.89
N TYR A 52 -0.94 22.42 -10.12
CA TYR A 52 -0.60 21.82 -11.40
C TYR A 52 -1.85 21.26 -12.05
N GLY A 53 -2.32 21.90 -13.11
CA GLY A 53 -3.34 21.35 -14.00
C GLY A 53 -2.66 20.45 -15.04
N SER A 54 -2.78 19.13 -14.87
CA SER A 54 -2.15 18.12 -15.73
C SER A 54 -3.16 17.49 -16.69
N LYS A 55 -2.73 17.31 -17.93
CA LYS A 55 -3.45 16.58 -18.99
C LYS A 55 -2.55 15.52 -19.63
N ARG A 56 -3.13 14.38 -20.01
CA ARG A 56 -2.50 13.33 -20.83
C ARG A 56 -2.32 13.77 -22.28
N HIS A 57 -3.25 14.57 -22.80
CA HIS A 57 -3.14 15.18 -24.13
C HIS A 57 -3.83 16.56 -24.16
N PRO A 58 -3.46 17.47 -25.08
CA PRO A 58 -3.95 18.86 -25.05
C PRO A 58 -5.47 19.01 -25.11
N GLY A 59 -6.15 18.09 -25.80
CA GLY A 59 -7.60 18.06 -25.98
C GLY A 59 -8.41 17.45 -24.84
N GLU A 60 -7.76 16.96 -23.77
CA GLU A 60 -8.46 16.34 -22.64
C GLU A 60 -9.38 17.35 -21.93
N LYS A 61 -10.63 16.94 -21.68
CA LYS A 61 -11.67 17.80 -21.09
C LYS A 61 -11.63 17.82 -19.55
N SER A 62 -11.04 16.80 -18.93
CA SER A 62 -11.03 16.60 -17.48
C SER A 62 -9.60 16.54 -16.93
N PRO A 63 -8.92 17.69 -16.76
CA PRO A 63 -7.56 17.71 -16.21
C PRO A 63 -7.54 17.31 -14.72
N ALA A 64 -6.45 16.67 -14.30
CA ALA A 64 -6.13 16.47 -12.90
C ALA A 64 -5.52 17.75 -12.30
N HIS A 65 -5.96 18.16 -11.11
CA HIS A 65 -5.42 19.33 -10.41
C HIS A 65 -4.70 18.88 -9.14
N ILE A 66 -3.42 19.22 -9.02
CA ILE A 66 -2.57 18.82 -7.90
C ILE A 66 -2.06 20.08 -7.22
N GLY A 67 -2.39 20.29 -5.95
CA GLY A 67 -1.88 21.41 -5.16
C GLY A 67 -0.58 21.07 -4.44
N CYS A 68 0.33 22.05 -4.35
CA CYS A 68 1.59 21.94 -3.63
C CYS A 68 1.87 23.23 -2.86
N ALA A 69 2.05 23.13 -1.54
CA ALA A 69 2.39 24.27 -0.69
C ALA A 69 3.83 24.76 -0.92
N ASP A 70 4.74 23.86 -1.31
CA ASP A 70 6.07 24.24 -1.74
C ASP A 70 6.03 24.82 -3.16
N CYS A 71 6.07 26.15 -3.26
CA CYS A 71 6.11 26.86 -4.53
C CYS A 71 7.46 26.76 -5.25
N THR A 72 8.46 26.07 -4.71
CA THR A 72 9.72 25.80 -5.41
C THR A 72 9.69 24.49 -6.19
N CYS A 73 8.83 23.55 -5.80
CA CYS A 73 8.64 22.27 -6.47
C CYS A 73 8.42 22.44 -7.98
N THR A 74 9.01 21.56 -8.77
CA THR A 74 8.76 21.48 -10.21
C THR A 74 7.48 20.67 -10.50
N ALA A 75 6.92 20.85 -11.70
CA ALA A 75 5.79 20.04 -12.15
C ALA A 75 6.11 18.53 -12.17
N LYS A 76 7.37 18.16 -12.44
CA LYS A 76 7.80 16.75 -12.43
C LYS A 76 7.82 16.19 -11.02
N GLU A 77 8.35 16.93 -10.04
CA GLU A 77 8.39 16.51 -8.64
C GLU A 77 7.00 16.41 -8.04
N ALA A 78 6.13 17.40 -8.30
CA ALA A 78 4.75 17.38 -7.83
C ALA A 78 3.96 16.19 -8.42
N LEU A 79 4.11 15.91 -9.71
CA LEU A 79 3.48 14.74 -10.34
C LEU A 79 4.03 13.42 -9.79
N ARG A 80 5.35 13.33 -9.53
CA ARG A 80 5.98 12.14 -8.94
C ARG A 80 5.50 11.92 -7.50
N GLY A 81 5.43 12.98 -6.70
CA GLY A 81 4.89 12.92 -5.34
C GLY A 81 3.42 12.51 -5.33
N TYR A 82 2.60 13.07 -6.23
CA TYR A 82 1.21 12.67 -6.36
C TYR A 82 1.05 11.21 -6.82
N ALA A 83 1.94 10.71 -7.68
CA ALA A 83 1.93 9.30 -8.09
C ALA A 83 2.10 8.34 -6.90
N TRP A 84 2.83 8.75 -5.85
CA TRP A 84 2.95 7.97 -4.61
C TRP A 84 1.62 7.77 -3.87
N ARG A 85 0.60 8.60 -4.12
CA ARG A 85 -0.75 8.41 -3.53
C ARG A 85 -1.30 7.01 -3.81
N GLY A 86 -1.06 6.46 -5.00
CA GLY A 86 -1.51 5.11 -5.36
C GLY A 86 -0.93 4.04 -4.43
N SER A 87 0.28 4.26 -3.90
CA SER A 87 0.90 3.36 -2.93
C SER A 87 0.08 3.25 -1.64
N CYS A 88 -0.64 4.30 -1.22
CA CYS A 88 -1.53 4.24 -0.06
C CYS A 88 -2.72 3.29 -0.29
N GLU A 89 -3.26 3.24 -1.51
CA GLU A 89 -4.34 2.32 -1.89
C GLU A 89 -3.83 0.88 -1.93
N THR A 90 -2.64 0.66 -2.49
CA THR A 90 -1.97 -0.65 -2.47
C THR A 90 -1.69 -1.11 -1.04
N ALA A 91 -1.11 -0.25 -0.20
CA ALA A 91 -0.86 -0.56 1.21
C ALA A 91 -2.16 -0.89 1.95
N SER A 92 -3.22 -0.09 1.74
CA SER A 92 -4.54 -0.33 2.34
C SER A 92 -5.15 -1.67 1.90
N PHE A 93 -4.97 -2.06 0.64
CA PHE A 93 -5.42 -3.36 0.14
C PHE A 93 -4.73 -4.51 0.87
N TYR A 94 -3.40 -4.49 0.97
CA TYR A 94 -2.65 -5.54 1.67
C TYR A 94 -2.97 -5.58 3.17
N LEU A 95 -3.07 -4.41 3.81
CA LEU A 95 -3.41 -4.30 5.22
C LEU A 95 -4.77 -4.93 5.53
N LYS A 96 -5.78 -4.65 4.68
CA LYS A 96 -7.13 -5.19 4.82
C LYS A 96 -7.21 -6.68 4.52
N THR A 97 -6.62 -7.11 3.40
CA THR A 97 -6.86 -8.46 2.86
C THR A 97 -5.83 -9.50 3.23
N GLN A 98 -4.57 -9.13 3.45
CA GLN A 98 -3.47 -10.07 3.66
C GLN A 98 -2.91 -10.05 5.09
N VAL A 99 -2.92 -8.89 5.75
CA VAL A 99 -2.54 -8.77 7.17
C VAL A 99 -3.75 -8.99 8.08
N GLY A 100 -4.95 -8.77 7.55
CA GLY A 100 -6.20 -9.16 8.22
C GLY A 100 -6.99 -8.01 8.81
N LEU A 101 -6.66 -6.73 8.60
CA LEU A 101 -7.39 -5.61 9.20
C LEU A 101 -8.92 -5.68 8.98
N ALA A 102 -9.37 -6.31 7.87
CA ALA A 102 -10.78 -6.50 7.58
C ALA A 102 -11.44 -7.73 8.24
N ASP A 103 -10.67 -8.69 8.77
CA ASP A 103 -11.16 -9.90 9.48
C ASP A 103 -11.37 -9.64 10.97
N PHE A 104 -11.81 -8.43 11.30
CA PHE A 104 -12.03 -8.01 12.67
C PHE A 104 -13.25 -8.73 13.26
N ARG A 105 -13.05 -9.52 14.32
CA ARG A 105 -14.12 -10.29 15.00
C ARG A 105 -14.24 -10.01 16.49
N VAL A 106 -13.63 -8.94 17.01
CA VAL A 106 -13.53 -8.74 18.45
C VAL A 106 -14.66 -7.86 19.01
N GLN A 107 -15.14 -8.18 20.21
CA GLN A 107 -16.36 -7.58 20.78
C GLN A 107 -16.15 -6.39 21.72
N SER A 108 -14.90 -6.05 22.10
CA SER A 108 -14.60 -4.92 22.99
C SER A 108 -13.67 -3.90 22.34
N TYR A 109 -13.85 -2.62 22.70
CA TYR A 109 -13.02 -1.52 22.19
C TYR A 109 -11.54 -1.71 22.50
N GLU A 110 -11.21 -2.12 23.71
CA GLU A 110 -9.84 -2.36 24.15
C GLU A 110 -9.15 -3.44 23.30
N ALA A 111 -9.91 -4.44 22.85
CA ALA A 111 -9.38 -5.46 21.97
C ALA A 111 -9.31 -5.01 20.51
N VAL A 112 -10.14 -4.04 20.07
CA VAL A 112 -9.95 -3.32 18.80
C VAL A 112 -8.59 -2.63 18.78
N GLU A 113 -8.27 -1.85 19.82
CA GLU A 113 -7.02 -1.10 19.88
C GLU A 113 -5.80 -2.02 19.80
N ARG A 114 -5.80 -3.10 20.59
CA ARG A 114 -4.72 -4.10 20.56
C ARG A 114 -4.61 -4.77 19.20
N TYR A 115 -5.75 -5.14 18.60
CA TYR A 115 -5.77 -5.77 17.29
C TYR A 115 -5.18 -4.86 16.22
N VAL A 116 -5.62 -3.59 16.17
CA VAL A 116 -5.08 -2.59 15.24
C VAL A 116 -3.58 -2.38 15.47
N ALA A 117 -3.13 -2.32 16.73
CA ALA A 117 -1.70 -2.18 17.05
C ALA A 117 -0.87 -3.36 16.50
N VAL A 118 -1.34 -4.60 16.69
CA VAL A 118 -0.67 -5.81 16.16
C VAL A 118 -0.65 -5.81 14.64
N VAL A 119 -1.77 -5.45 14.00
CA VAL A 119 -1.86 -5.37 12.53
C VAL A 119 -0.91 -4.30 11.97
N LEU A 120 -0.84 -3.13 12.60
CA LEU A 120 0.08 -2.07 12.19
C LEU A 120 1.54 -2.46 12.42
N LEU A 121 1.84 -3.18 13.50
CA LEU A 121 3.18 -3.71 13.75
C LEU A 121 3.58 -4.74 12.69
N ALA A 122 2.69 -5.66 12.33
CA ALA A 122 2.91 -6.61 11.26
C ALA A 122 3.12 -5.91 9.90
N TRP A 123 2.38 -4.84 9.63
CA TRP A 123 2.60 -4.01 8.44
C TRP A 123 3.95 -3.31 8.46
N ALA A 124 4.35 -2.73 9.60
CA ALA A 124 5.66 -2.10 9.75
C ALA A 124 6.81 -3.09 9.51
N TYR A 125 6.67 -4.33 9.95
CA TYR A 125 7.61 -5.40 9.64
C TYR A 125 7.70 -5.67 8.13
N VAL A 126 6.57 -5.73 7.43
CA VAL A 126 6.54 -5.93 5.97
C VAL A 126 7.19 -4.76 5.24
N GLU A 127 6.92 -3.51 5.62
CA GLU A 127 7.54 -2.31 5.04
C GLU A 127 9.06 -2.30 5.26
N TRP A 128 9.50 -2.57 6.49
CA TRP A 128 10.92 -2.66 6.83
C TRP A 128 11.64 -3.72 5.99
N ARG A 129 11.04 -4.91 5.88
CA ARG A 129 11.61 -6.03 5.14
C ARG A 129 11.63 -5.77 3.64
N PHE A 130 10.56 -5.18 3.10
CA PHE A 130 10.50 -4.76 1.71
C PHE A 130 11.59 -3.73 1.38
N GLY A 131 11.80 -2.73 2.25
CA GLY A 131 12.88 -1.74 2.07
C GLY A 131 14.28 -2.36 2.02
N ARG A 132 14.51 -3.48 2.74
CA ARG A 132 15.81 -4.18 2.78
C ARG A 132 16.01 -5.19 1.66
N GLU A 133 14.96 -5.91 1.28
CA GLU A 133 15.05 -7.05 0.35
C GLU A 133 14.64 -6.71 -1.09
N ARG A 134 14.19 -5.47 -1.33
CA ARG A 134 13.73 -5.02 -2.65
C ARG A 134 14.78 -5.35 -3.72
N SER A 135 14.35 -6.17 -4.68
CA SER A 135 15.21 -6.68 -5.73
C SER A 135 14.35 -7.09 -6.94
N ALA A 136 14.99 -7.63 -7.99
CA ALA A 136 14.25 -8.21 -9.10
C ALA A 136 13.33 -9.37 -8.67
N GLN A 137 13.67 -10.05 -7.58
CA GLN A 137 12.92 -11.20 -7.03
C GLN A 137 11.84 -10.78 -6.03
N VAL A 138 11.98 -9.62 -5.38
CA VAL A 138 11.02 -9.08 -4.41
C VAL A 138 10.55 -7.72 -4.92
N ARG A 139 9.45 -7.71 -5.67
CA ARG A 139 8.94 -6.53 -6.38
C ARG A 139 7.78 -5.87 -5.65
N THR A 140 7.03 -6.65 -4.87
CA THR A 140 5.80 -6.22 -4.21
C THR A 140 5.81 -6.60 -2.73
N TYR A 141 4.95 -5.96 -1.93
CA TYR A 141 4.69 -6.37 -0.55
C TYR A 141 4.16 -7.81 -0.47
N GLY A 142 3.40 -8.25 -1.48
CA GLY A 142 2.93 -9.64 -1.57
C GLY A 142 4.05 -10.66 -1.65
N ASP A 143 5.17 -10.34 -2.31
CA ASP A 143 6.34 -11.22 -2.39
C ASP A 143 6.98 -11.41 -1.00
N VAL A 144 7.10 -10.33 -0.23
CA VAL A 144 7.61 -10.37 1.15
C VAL A 144 6.72 -11.23 2.03
N MET A 145 5.40 -11.02 1.97
CA MET A 145 4.44 -11.80 2.75
C MET A 145 4.47 -13.29 2.37
N ARG A 146 4.51 -13.61 1.07
CA ARG A 146 4.62 -14.99 0.58
C ARG A 146 5.89 -15.64 1.09
N ARG A 147 7.04 -14.97 0.95
CA ARG A 147 8.34 -15.47 1.41
C ARG A 147 8.35 -15.73 2.92
N HIS A 148 7.79 -14.81 3.71
CA HIS A 148 7.70 -15.00 5.15
C HIS A 148 6.82 -16.22 5.52
N ARG A 149 5.72 -16.45 4.81
CA ARG A 149 4.91 -17.67 4.98
C ARG A 149 5.67 -18.93 4.56
N GLU A 150 6.44 -18.88 3.48
CA GLU A 150 7.28 -20.00 3.03
C GLU A 150 8.36 -20.34 4.05
N GLU A 151 9.00 -19.35 4.67
CA GLU A 151 9.97 -19.54 5.75
C GLU A 151 9.33 -20.22 6.96
N HIS A 152 8.14 -19.79 7.37
CA HIS A 152 7.39 -20.47 8.44
C HIS A 152 6.97 -21.88 8.07
N ALA A 153 6.56 -22.12 6.81
CA ALA A 153 6.24 -23.45 6.33
C ALA A 153 7.48 -24.36 6.33
N GLU A 154 8.64 -23.84 5.96
CA GLU A 154 9.92 -24.56 6.01
C GLU A 154 10.30 -24.91 7.45
N ASP A 155 10.24 -23.96 8.38
CA ASP A 155 10.52 -24.21 9.80
C ASP A 155 9.56 -25.25 10.39
N TRP A 156 8.27 -25.15 10.04
CA TRP A 156 7.25 -26.13 10.43
C TRP A 156 7.58 -27.53 9.87
N LEU A 157 7.89 -27.65 8.57
CA LEU A 157 8.26 -28.91 7.93
C LEU A 157 9.52 -29.52 8.53
N ARG A 158 10.55 -28.70 8.80
CA ARG A 158 11.77 -29.14 9.48
C ARG A 158 11.48 -29.68 10.88
N GLY A 159 10.57 -29.04 11.61
CA GLY A 159 10.10 -29.51 12.91
C GLY A 159 9.40 -30.87 12.84
N VAL A 160 8.49 -31.03 11.87
CA VAL A 160 7.79 -32.30 11.61
C VAL A 160 8.78 -33.42 11.30
N ILE A 161 9.69 -33.20 10.35
CA ILE A 161 10.69 -34.20 9.93
C ILE A 161 11.59 -34.60 11.11
N ARG A 162 12.05 -33.62 11.90
CA ARG A 162 12.91 -33.89 13.05
C ARG A 162 12.23 -34.79 14.08
N MET A 163 10.98 -34.45 14.44
CA MET A 163 10.24 -35.27 15.40
C MET A 163 9.97 -36.68 14.86
N ALA A 164 9.63 -36.81 13.57
CA ALA A 164 9.40 -38.13 12.96
C ALA A 164 10.65 -39.02 13.00
N ILE A 165 11.84 -38.44 12.83
CA ILE A 165 13.10 -39.17 12.96
C ILE A 165 13.37 -39.57 14.41
N GLU A 166 13.09 -38.69 15.38
CA GLU A 166 13.33 -38.94 16.80
C GLU A 166 12.38 -39.97 17.42
N THR A 167 11.09 -39.94 17.04
CA THR A 167 10.07 -40.82 17.63
C THR A 167 9.82 -42.09 16.84
N ALA A 168 10.17 -42.11 15.55
CA ALA A 168 9.75 -43.13 14.59
C ALA A 168 8.22 -43.41 14.61
N ASP A 169 7.43 -42.44 15.06
CA ASP A 169 5.99 -42.53 15.24
C ASP A 169 5.31 -41.39 14.48
N ALA A 170 4.78 -41.73 13.30
CA ALA A 170 4.11 -40.78 12.41
C ALA A 170 2.79 -40.25 12.99
N GLU A 171 2.05 -41.05 13.76
CA GLU A 171 0.75 -40.64 14.31
C GLU A 171 0.92 -39.65 15.46
N ALA A 172 1.92 -39.86 16.33
CA ALA A 172 2.26 -38.89 17.36
C ALA A 172 2.67 -37.52 16.77
N VAL A 173 3.42 -37.53 15.66
CA VAL A 173 3.83 -36.32 14.94
C VAL A 173 2.61 -35.61 14.33
N LEU A 174 1.74 -36.35 13.63
CA LEU A 174 0.52 -35.78 13.04
C LEU A 174 -0.42 -35.22 14.11
N GLY A 175 -0.58 -35.92 15.24
CA GLY A 175 -1.34 -35.46 16.39
C GLY A 175 -0.88 -34.10 16.89
N ARG A 176 0.44 -33.95 17.10
CA ARG A 176 1.04 -32.70 17.58
C ARG A 176 0.94 -31.55 16.57
N PHE A 177 1.28 -31.79 15.32
CA PHE A 177 1.46 -30.70 14.33
C PHE A 177 0.18 -30.30 13.61
N LEU A 178 -0.83 -31.19 13.53
CA LEU A 178 -2.13 -30.88 12.93
C LEU A 178 -3.22 -30.58 13.97
N SER A 179 -2.89 -30.52 15.26
CA SER A 179 -3.86 -30.35 16.35
C SER A 179 -5.04 -31.33 16.22
N ARG A 180 -4.76 -32.59 15.86
CA ARG A 180 -5.73 -33.67 16.01
C ARG A 180 -5.80 -33.97 17.50
N GLU A 181 -6.60 -33.20 18.22
CA GLU A 181 -7.04 -33.62 19.54
C GLU A 181 -7.67 -35.00 19.40
N ALA A 182 -7.23 -35.93 20.24
CA ALA A 182 -7.83 -37.24 20.39
C ALA A 182 -9.34 -37.07 20.50
N GLN A 183 -10.06 -37.53 19.48
CA GLN A 183 -11.51 -37.60 19.49
C GLN A 183 -11.90 -38.44 20.72
N PRO A 184 -12.66 -37.90 21.69
CA PRO A 184 -13.07 -38.70 22.83
C PRO A 184 -13.93 -39.84 22.31
N ASP A 185 -13.56 -41.06 22.69
CA ASP A 185 -14.23 -42.29 22.33
C ASP A 185 -15.71 -42.20 22.75
N PRO A 186 -16.71 -42.43 21.86
CA PRO A 186 -18.12 -42.30 22.21
C PRO A 186 -18.64 -43.39 23.16
N GLN A 187 -17.78 -44.17 23.82
CA GLN A 187 -18.16 -45.28 24.67
C GLN A 187 -17.59 -45.17 26.09
N SER A 188 -18.13 -44.24 26.87
CA SER A 188 -18.18 -44.42 28.33
C SER A 188 -19.40 -43.67 28.90
N GLY A 189 -20.51 -44.41 28.98
CA GLY A 189 -21.68 -44.03 29.78
C GLY A 189 -21.39 -44.16 31.28
N PRO A 190 -22.25 -43.52 32.09
CA PRO A 190 -23.18 -44.31 32.91
C PRO A 190 -24.65 -44.17 32.46
#